data_AF-A0A356X8R1-F1
#
_entry.id   AF-A0A356X8R1-F1
#
_cell.length_a   1.000
_cell.length_b   1.000
_cell.length_c   1.000
_cell.angle_alpha   90.00
_cell.angle_beta   90.00
_cell.angle_gamma   90.00
#
_symmetry.space_group_name_H-M   'P 1'
#
loop_
_entity.id
_entity.type
_entity.pdbx_description
1 polymer ?
#
loop_
_entity_poly.entity_id
_entity_poly.type
_entity_poly.pdbx_seq_one_letter_code
_entity_poly.pdbx_strand_id
1 'polypeptide(L)'
;ACVAACPNASASLFTGAKIAHLNKLPQGEVERSNRVVAMVEQMEEEGFGDCSNFAECEAVCPVGISISAIAEMRKDYMKAVVSGE
;
A
#
# COMPACT_ATOMS: atom_id res chain seq x y z
N ALA A 1 -9.08 -6.95 9.57
CA ALA A 1 -8.92 -5.88 10.58
C ALA A 1 -8.86 -4.51 9.92
N CYS A 2 -7.77 -4.17 9.21
CA CYS A 2 -7.60 -2.87 8.57
C CYS A 2 -8.71 -2.48 7.58
N VAL A 3 -9.03 -3.33 6.60
CA VAL A 3 -10.05 -3.03 5.56
C VAL A 3 -11.43 -2.82 6.18
N ALA A 4 -11.83 -3.72 7.08
CA ALA A 4 -13.13 -3.67 7.73
C ALA A 4 -13.32 -2.47 8.68
N ALA A 5 -12.23 -1.89 9.18
CA ALA A 5 -12.28 -0.72 10.06
C ALA A 5 -12.25 0.62 9.29
N CYS A 6 -11.82 0.60 8.02
CA CYS A 6 -11.73 1.82 7.22
C CYS A 6 -13.13 2.28 6.77
N PRO A 7 -13.52 3.56 6.99
CA PRO A 7 -14.80 4.09 6.50
C PRO A 7 -14.99 3.96 4.99
N ASN A 8 -13.90 3.98 4.22
CA ASN A 8 -13.91 3.85 2.76
C ASN A 8 -13.74 2.40 2.30
N ALA A 9 -13.67 1.42 3.21
CA ALA A 9 -13.25 0.05 2.91
C ALA A 9 -11.91 -0.02 2.14
N SER A 10 -10.96 0.88 2.46
CA SER A 10 -9.68 0.93 1.76
C SER A 10 -8.74 -0.20 2.17
N ALA A 11 -8.13 -0.84 1.17
CA ALA A 11 -7.06 -1.81 1.37
C ALA A 11 -5.65 -1.19 1.41
N SER A 12 -5.53 0.15 1.32
CA SER A 12 -4.26 0.87 1.22
C SER A 12 -3.23 0.48 2.29
N LEU A 13 -3.64 0.29 3.56
CA LEU A 13 -2.70 -0.10 4.61
C LEU A 13 -2.15 -1.52 4.40
N PHE A 14 -3.00 -2.45 3.99
CA PHE A 14 -2.59 -3.83 3.74
C PHE A 14 -1.65 -3.90 2.53
N THR A 15 -2.05 -3.29 1.42
CA THR A 15 -1.28 -3.24 0.17
C THR A 15 0.06 -2.55 0.40
N GLY A 16 0.05 -1.37 1.02
CA GLY A 16 1.27 -0.62 1.31
C GLY A 16 2.22 -1.35 2.26
N ALA A 17 1.70 -2.06 3.27
CA ALA A 17 2.53 -2.87 4.17
C ALA A 17 3.20 -4.04 3.44
N LYS A 18 2.50 -4.69 2.51
CA LYS A 18 3.07 -5.78 1.71
C LYS A 18 4.14 -5.27 0.75
N ILE A 19 3.89 -4.15 0.09
CA ILE A 19 4.87 -3.49 -0.79
C ILE A 19 6.11 -3.11 0.00
N ALA A 20 5.96 -2.40 1.13
CA ALA A 20 7.06 -1.99 1.98
C ALA A 20 7.87 -3.20 2.52
N HIS A 21 7.20 -4.29 2.88
CA HIS A 21 7.87 -5.52 3.30
C HIS A 21 8.71 -6.13 2.17
N LEU A 22 8.13 -6.31 0.99
CA LEU A 22 8.80 -6.95 -0.14
C LEU A 22 9.91 -6.07 -0.73
N ASN A 23 9.72 -4.74 -0.75
CA ASN A 23 10.69 -3.77 -1.26
C ASN A 23 11.96 -3.69 -0.39
N LYS A 24 11.92 -4.15 0.86
CA LYS A 24 13.08 -4.16 1.78
C LYS A 24 13.98 -5.40 1.61
N LEU A 25 13.54 -6.39 0.84
CA LEU A 25 14.35 -7.56 0.53
C LEU A 25 15.35 -7.21 -0.60
N PRO A 26 16.57 -7.77 -0.62
CA PRO A 26 17.55 -7.53 -1.70
C PRO A 26 17.00 -7.83 -3.11
N GLN A 27 16.14 -8.83 -3.22
CA GLN A 27 15.46 -9.27 -4.44
C GLN A 27 14.29 -8.34 -4.79
N GLY A 28 13.89 -7.51 -3.84
CA GLY A 28 12.78 -6.59 -3.93
C GLY A 28 13.05 -5.37 -4.79
N GLU A 29 14.32 -5.00 -4.97
CA GLU A 29 14.75 -3.76 -5.63
C GLU A 29 14.45 -3.74 -7.13
N VAL A 30 14.79 -4.82 -7.84
CA VAL A 30 14.57 -4.92 -9.30
C VAL A 30 13.08 -4.88 -9.65
N GLU A 31 12.26 -5.53 -8.84
CA GLU A 31 10.80 -5.64 -9.04
C GLU A 31 10.03 -4.50 -8.38
N ARG A 32 10.70 -3.48 -7.82
CA ARG A 32 10.08 -2.47 -6.97
C ARG A 32 8.98 -1.68 -7.69
N SER A 33 9.28 -1.19 -8.88
CA SER A 33 8.37 -0.38 -9.72
C SER A 33 7.21 -1.23 -10.25
N ASN A 34 7.52 -2.37 -10.87
CA ASN A 34 6.50 -3.31 -11.37
C ASN A 34 5.56 -3.80 -10.26
N ARG A 35 6.10 -4.13 -9.08
CA ARG A 35 5.31 -4.60 -7.94
C ARG A 35 4.36 -3.52 -7.44
N VAL A 36 4.84 -2.29 -7.23
CA VAL A 36 3.98 -1.23 -6.69
C VAL A 36 2.84 -0.92 -7.65
N VAL A 37 3.11 -0.86 -8.96
CA VAL A 37 2.08 -0.64 -9.98
C VAL A 37 1.08 -1.79 -9.98
N ALA A 38 1.54 -3.03 -10.16
CA ALA A 38 0.66 -4.20 -10.25
C ALA A 38 -0.20 -4.40 -8.99
N MET A 39 0.36 -4.15 -7.79
CA MET A 39 -0.40 -4.30 -6.55
C MET A 39 -1.39 -3.17 -6.30
N VAL A 40 -1.11 -1.94 -6.75
CA VAL A 40 -2.05 -0.83 -6.67
C VAL A 40 -3.18 -1.02 -7.68
N GLU A 41 -2.85 -1.37 -8.93
CA GLU A 41 -3.85 -1.67 -9.97
C GLU A 41 -4.76 -2.83 -9.57
N GLN A 42 -4.22 -3.91 -9.01
CA GLN A 42 -5.04 -5.01 -8.49
C GLN A 42 -5.96 -4.53 -7.37
N MET A 43 -5.47 -3.68 -6.45
CA MET A 43 -6.30 -3.14 -5.38
C MET A 43 -7.47 -2.31 -5.91
N GLU A 44 -7.24 -1.54 -6.97
CA GLU A 44 -8.27 -0.76 -7.67
C GLU A 44 -9.25 -1.68 -8.43
N GLU A 45 -8.77 -2.71 -9.11
CA GLU A 45 -9.60 -3.69 -9.85
C GLU A 45 -10.56 -4.45 -8.94
N GLU A 46 -10.11 -4.82 -7.73
CA GLU A 46 -10.93 -5.46 -6.69
C GLU A 46 -11.96 -4.49 -6.08
N GLY A 47 -11.94 -3.20 -6.43
CA GLY A 47 -12.91 -2.21 -6.00
C GLY A 47 -12.73 -1.72 -4.56
N PHE A 48 -11.52 -1.83 -3.99
CA PHE A 48 -11.25 -1.24 -2.67
C PHE A 48 -11.24 0.29 -2.75
N GLY A 49 -11.84 0.95 -1.76
CA GLY A 49 -11.91 2.40 -1.74
C GLY A 49 -10.56 3.08 -1.47
N ASP A 50 -10.53 4.39 -1.71
CA ASP A 50 -9.33 5.21 -1.51
C ASP A 50 -9.06 5.54 -0.04
N CYS A 51 -7.80 5.80 0.30
CA CYS A 51 -7.42 6.23 1.66
C CYS A 51 -7.54 7.75 1.83
N SER A 52 -8.40 8.19 2.76
CA SER A 52 -8.55 9.61 3.19
C SER A 52 -7.77 9.97 4.47
N ASN A 53 -6.79 9.14 4.87
CA ASN A 53 -5.94 9.33 6.06
C ASN A 53 -6.68 9.38 7.41
N PHE A 54 -7.78 8.63 7.55
CA PHE A 54 -8.51 8.55 8.82
C PHE A 54 -7.77 7.79 9.95
N ALA A 55 -6.83 6.92 9.60
CA ALA A 55 -5.93 6.18 10.51
C ALA A 55 -6.58 5.14 11.46
N GLU A 56 -7.85 4.76 11.29
CA GLU A 56 -8.45 3.65 12.07
C GLU A 56 -7.77 2.31 11.78
N CYS A 57 -7.32 2.12 10.54
CA CYS A 57 -6.64 0.91 10.11
C CYS A 57 -5.34 0.62 10.89
N GLU A 58 -4.62 1.66 11.31
CA GLU A 58 -3.44 1.56 12.19
C GLU A 58 -3.86 1.23 13.63
N ALA A 59 -4.87 1.93 14.15
CA ALA A 59 -5.37 1.75 15.52
C ALA A 59 -5.87 0.33 15.80
N VAL A 60 -6.45 -0.36 14.80
CA VAL A 60 -6.95 -1.73 14.95
C VAL A 60 -5.94 -2.81 14.55
N CYS A 61 -4.74 -2.45 14.10
CA CYS A 61 -3.79 -3.41 13.55
C CYS A 61 -3.18 -4.28 14.66
N PRO A 62 -3.38 -5.62 14.66
CA PRO A 62 -2.91 -6.49 15.74
C PRO A 62 -1.37 -6.58 15.83
N VAL A 63 -0.68 -6.24 14.73
CA VAL A 63 0.78 -6.29 14.62
C VAL A 63 1.41 -4.88 14.51
N GLY A 64 0.62 -3.82 14.73
CA GLY A 64 1.14 -2.45 14.83
C GLY A 64 1.72 -1.89 13.53
N ILE A 65 1.15 -2.23 12.37
CA ILE A 65 1.56 -1.60 11.10
C ILE A 65 1.12 -0.14 11.10
N SER A 66 2.09 0.76 10.90
CA SER A 66 1.82 2.19 10.83
C SER A 66 1.27 2.63 9.47
N ILE A 67 0.44 3.68 9.47
CA ILE A 67 -0.08 4.34 8.27
C ILE A 67 1.05 4.87 7.35
N SER A 68 2.27 5.01 7.86
CA SER A 68 3.45 5.38 7.06
C SER A 68 3.70 4.41 5.89
N ALA A 69 3.27 3.15 5.98
CA ALA A 69 3.36 2.20 4.87
C ALA A 69 2.55 2.64 3.64
N ILE A 70 1.43 3.35 3.85
CA ILE A 70 0.63 3.94 2.76
C ILE A 70 1.42 5.08 2.10
N ALA A 71 2.11 5.89 2.89
CA ALA A 71 2.93 6.98 2.37
C ALA A 71 4.12 6.47 1.55
N GLU A 72 4.78 5.40 2.01
CA GLU A 72 5.86 4.72 1.28
C GLU A 72 5.34 4.17 -0.06
N MET A 73 4.21 3.47 -0.04
CA MET A 73 3.55 2.96 -1.25
C MET A 73 3.22 4.07 -2.25
N ARG A 74 2.58 5.17 -1.80
CA ARG A 74 2.24 6.30 -2.69
C ARG A 74 3.47 6.93 -3.31
N LYS A 75 4.55 7.07 -2.55
CA LYS A 75 5.84 7.59 -3.04
C LYS A 75 6.42 6.68 -4.12
N ASP A 76 6.41 5.37 -3.88
CA ASP A 76 6.92 4.37 -4.81
C ASP A 76 6.08 4.33 -6.09
N TYR A 77 4.75 4.38 -5.97
CA TYR A 77 3.83 4.41 -7.10
C TYR A 77 4.02 5.66 -7.97
N MET A 78 4.08 6.84 -7.34
CA MET A 78 4.35 8.09 -8.08
C MET A 78 5.71 8.05 -8.78
N LYS A 79 6.74 7.47 -8.13
CA LYS A 79 8.05 7.31 -8.76
C LYS A 79 7.96 6.41 -9.99
N ALA A 80 7.32 5.24 -9.88
CA ALA A 80 7.16 4.31 -10.99
C ALA A 80 6.42 4.96 -12.19
N VAL A 81 5.27 5.57 -11.94
CA VAL A 81 4.44 6.19 -12.98
C VAL A 81 5.14 7.37 -13.67
N VAL A 82 5.90 8.19 -12.92
CA VAL A 82 6.59 9.37 -13.48
C VAL A 82 7.89 9.00 -14.20
N SER A 83 8.62 7.99 -13.73
CA SER A 83 9.88 7.55 -14.35
C SER A 83 9.67 6.71 -15.60
N GLY A 84 8.48 6.15 -15.81
CA GLY A 84 8.21 5.21 -16.90
C GLY A 84 9.01 3.90 -16.76
N GLU A 85 9.41 3.56 -15.52
CA GLU A 85 10.00 2.27 -15.14
C GLU A 85 8.96 1.16 -15.16
#